data_AF-A0A954WF59-F1
#
_entry.id   AF-A0A954WF59-F1
#
_cell.length_a   1.000
_cell.length_b   1.000
_cell.length_c   1.000
_cell.angle_alpha   90.00
_cell.angle_beta   90.00
_cell.angle_gamma   90.00
#
_symmetry.space_group_name_H-M   'P 1'
#
loop_
_entity.id
_entity.type
_entity.pdbx_description
1 polymer ?
#
loop_
_entity_poly.entity_id
_entity_poly.type
_entity_poly.pdbx_seq_one_letter_code
_entity_poly.pdbx_strand_id
1 'polypeptide(L)'
;ARQAPPVQTTVPLAGWCYLDSKHEPPLPITDSEPCDDAAPRERVRFYTRQHEAIEIADGDAITDNAEAFYLMKQRGITNVIVMGVHTNMCVLGRPFGIRQMTYQGQNVTLMRDMTDSMYNPRQPPHVGHFEGNDLVIAHVERHWCPTITSVDFLGGKPFRFAEDDRAPQAKHKIGE
;
A
#
# COMPACT_ATOMS: atom_id res chain seq x y z
N ALA A 1 -8.74 -22.46 8.11
CA ALA A 1 -8.11 -23.52 7.30
C ALA A 1 -6.92 -22.91 6.57
N ARG A 2 -5.73 -23.51 6.62
CA ARG A 2 -4.58 -23.10 5.77
C ARG A 2 -4.89 -23.55 4.34
N GLN A 3 -5.00 -22.62 3.40
CA GLN A 3 -5.67 -22.87 2.11
C GLN A 3 -4.83 -22.63 0.84
N ALA A 4 -3.52 -22.45 0.93
CA ALA A 4 -2.67 -22.47 -0.26
C ALA A 4 -1.34 -23.21 0.00
N PRO A 5 -1.12 -24.40 -0.59
CA PRO A 5 0.19 -25.06 -0.57
C PRO A 5 1.32 -24.16 -1.09
N PRO A 6 2.55 -24.26 -0.57
CA PRO A 6 3.68 -23.51 -1.12
C PRO A 6 3.87 -23.80 -2.62
N VAL A 7 4.17 -22.75 -3.37
CA VAL A 7 4.48 -22.84 -4.81
C VAL A 7 5.91 -22.41 -5.07
N GLN A 8 6.44 -22.76 -6.25
CA GLN A 8 7.74 -22.26 -6.67
C GLN A 8 7.71 -20.74 -6.83
N THR A 9 8.73 -20.07 -6.32
CA THR A 9 8.87 -18.62 -6.34
C THR A 9 10.10 -18.21 -7.16
N THR A 10 10.06 -17.02 -7.77
CA THR A 10 11.18 -16.45 -8.54
C THR A 10 12.34 -16.08 -7.61
N VAL A 11 12.00 -15.46 -6.48
CA VAL A 11 12.90 -15.20 -5.36
C VAL A 11 12.30 -15.78 -4.07
N PRO A 12 13.10 -16.06 -3.02
CA PRO A 12 12.54 -16.44 -1.72
C PRO A 12 11.57 -15.37 -1.21
N LEU A 13 10.42 -15.79 -0.66
CA LEU A 13 9.48 -14.86 -0.02
C LEU A 13 10.05 -14.40 1.32
N ALA A 14 10.27 -13.10 1.47
CA ALA A 14 10.71 -12.50 2.72
C ALA A 14 9.51 -12.30 3.66
N GLY A 15 9.75 -12.41 4.98
CA GLY A 15 8.76 -12.03 5.99
C GLY A 15 8.47 -10.52 6.00
N TRP A 16 9.42 -9.72 5.50
CA TRP A 16 9.29 -8.30 5.25
C TRP A 16 10.32 -7.85 4.21
N CYS A 17 9.92 -7.03 3.25
CA CYS A 17 10.78 -6.37 2.27
C CYS A 17 11.09 -4.94 2.74
N TYR A 18 12.27 -4.76 3.29
CA TYR A 18 12.82 -3.44 3.61
C TYR A 18 13.15 -2.63 2.35
N LEU A 19 13.52 -1.37 2.54
CA LEU A 19 13.97 -0.49 1.47
C LEU A 19 15.11 -1.13 0.69
N ASP A 20 15.00 -1.10 -0.64
CA ASP A 20 15.99 -1.61 -1.57
C ASP A 20 16.68 -0.46 -2.29
N SER A 21 17.89 -0.12 -1.83
CA SER A 21 18.66 1.00 -2.37
C SER A 21 19.08 0.85 -3.83
N LYS A 22 18.90 -0.33 -4.43
CA LYS A 22 19.11 -0.54 -5.87
C LYS A 22 17.88 -0.14 -6.70
N HIS A 23 16.70 -0.16 -6.12
CA HIS A 23 15.43 0.14 -6.80
C HIS A 23 14.86 1.52 -6.45
N GLU A 24 15.07 1.99 -5.22
CA GLU A 24 14.48 3.22 -4.72
C GLU A 24 15.46 4.01 -3.82
N PRO A 25 15.35 5.35 -3.79
CA PRO A 25 16.01 6.16 -2.76
C PRO A 25 15.31 6.00 -1.40
N PRO A 26 15.85 6.58 -0.30
CA PRO A 26 15.12 6.77 0.94
C PRO A 26 13.71 7.34 0.73
N LEU A 27 12.76 6.93 1.57
CA LEU A 27 11.39 7.46 1.51
C LEU A 27 11.40 9.00 1.64
N PRO A 28 10.47 9.69 0.97
CA PRO A 28 10.42 11.16 0.98
C PRO A 28 9.87 11.76 2.28
N ILE A 29 9.53 10.91 3.25
CA ILE A 29 9.01 11.26 4.57
C ILE A 29 9.78 10.52 5.66
N THR A 30 9.79 11.08 6.87
CA THR A 30 10.21 10.38 8.08
C THR A 30 8.99 9.74 8.75
N ASP A 31 9.11 8.47 9.16
CA ASP A 31 8.03 7.65 9.73
C ASP A 31 8.41 7.02 11.09
N SER A 32 9.29 7.67 11.84
CA SER A 32 9.76 7.16 13.13
C SER A 32 8.77 7.36 14.28
N GLU A 33 7.82 8.29 14.13
CA GLU A 33 6.74 8.53 15.08
C GLU A 33 5.39 8.05 14.50
N PRO A 34 4.41 7.68 15.34
CA PRO A 34 3.05 7.43 14.87
C PRO A 34 2.49 8.68 14.18
N CYS A 35 1.37 8.50 13.47
CA CYS A 35 0.66 9.55 12.74
C CYS A 35 0.35 10.78 13.63
N ASP A 36 -0.24 11.80 13.03
CA ASP A 36 -0.55 13.10 13.63
C ASP A 36 -1.55 13.10 14.82
N ASP A 37 -1.80 11.95 15.44
CA ASP A 37 -2.57 11.77 16.66
C ASP A 37 -2.25 12.88 17.69
N ALA A 38 -3.31 13.51 18.21
CA ALA A 38 -3.19 14.59 19.21
C ALA A 38 -2.46 14.15 20.49
N ALA A 39 -2.54 12.86 20.83
CA ALA A 39 -1.77 12.22 21.88
C ALA A 39 -1.46 10.77 21.48
N PRO A 40 -0.24 10.26 21.74
CA PRO A 40 0.09 8.86 21.50
C PRO A 40 -0.87 7.95 22.27
N ARG A 41 -1.57 7.07 21.55
CA ARG A 41 -2.39 6.02 22.17
C ARG A 41 -1.50 4.85 22.59
N GLU A 42 -1.96 4.06 23.56
CA GLU A 42 -1.31 2.82 23.92
C GLU A 42 -1.24 1.88 22.71
N ARG A 43 -0.06 1.33 22.44
CA ARG A 43 0.14 0.38 21.34
C ARG A 43 -0.56 -0.93 21.67
N VAL A 44 -1.73 -1.15 21.08
CA VAL A 44 -2.40 -2.46 21.13
C VAL A 44 -1.78 -3.39 20.08
N ARG A 45 -1.54 -4.65 20.47
CA ARG A 45 -1.02 -5.69 19.56
C ARG A 45 -2.09 -6.51 18.85
N PHE A 46 -3.36 -6.32 19.23
CA PHE A 46 -4.45 -7.17 18.77
C PHE A 46 -5.59 -6.32 18.24
N TYR A 47 -5.85 -6.46 16.95
CA TYR A 47 -7.10 -6.03 16.33
C TYR A 47 -8.02 -7.24 16.27
N THR A 48 -9.26 -7.08 16.73
CA THR A 48 -10.23 -8.19 16.82
C THR A 48 -11.14 -8.31 15.60
N ARG A 49 -11.18 -7.27 14.75
CA ARG A 49 -12.03 -7.23 13.55
C ARG A 49 -11.44 -6.34 12.46
N GLN A 50 -11.84 -6.61 11.23
CA GLN A 50 -11.69 -5.70 10.10
C GLN A 50 -12.65 -4.50 10.24
N HIS A 51 -12.33 -3.40 9.56
CA HIS A 51 -13.22 -2.25 9.45
C HIS A 51 -14.56 -2.67 8.81
N GLU A 52 -15.68 -2.28 9.39
CA GLU A 52 -17.02 -2.73 8.95
C GLU A 52 -17.41 -2.33 7.53
N ALA A 53 -16.81 -1.26 7.00
CA ALA A 53 -16.99 -0.87 5.61
C ALA A 53 -16.32 -1.83 4.60
N ILE A 54 -15.48 -2.77 5.06
CA ILE A 54 -14.89 -3.81 4.22
C ILE A 54 -15.52 -5.14 4.62
N GLU A 55 -16.62 -5.46 3.94
CA GLU A 55 -17.29 -6.75 4.07
C GLU A 55 -16.39 -7.87 3.52
N ILE A 56 -16.30 -8.97 4.26
CA ILE A 56 -15.60 -10.18 3.84
C ILE A 56 -16.65 -11.11 3.26
N ALA A 57 -16.60 -11.30 1.95
CA ALA A 57 -17.57 -12.11 1.22
C ALA A 57 -17.07 -13.55 0.98
N ASP A 58 -17.98 -14.42 0.56
CA ASP A 58 -17.63 -15.77 0.13
C ASP A 58 -16.62 -15.73 -1.04
N GLY A 59 -15.49 -16.39 -0.87
CA GLY A 59 -14.39 -16.44 -1.86
C GLY A 59 -13.20 -15.55 -1.51
N ASP A 60 -13.36 -14.61 -0.57
CA ASP A 60 -12.28 -13.81 -0.04
C ASP A 60 -11.30 -14.66 0.76
N ALA A 61 -10.02 -14.33 0.63
CA ALA A 61 -8.95 -14.97 1.38
C ALA A 61 -8.34 -14.00 2.38
N ILE A 62 -8.27 -14.43 3.64
CA ILE A 62 -7.68 -13.65 4.72
C ILE A 62 -6.36 -14.32 5.12
N THR A 63 -5.28 -13.55 5.11
CA THR A 63 -3.99 -14.01 5.59
C THR A 63 -3.15 -12.84 6.08
N ASP A 64 -2.24 -13.15 7.00
CA ASP A 64 -1.23 -12.24 7.54
C ASP A 64 0.18 -12.69 7.16
N ASN A 65 0.35 -13.51 6.12
CA ASN A 65 1.64 -14.04 5.76
C ASN A 65 1.79 -14.26 4.24
N ALA A 66 2.89 -14.89 3.85
CA ALA A 66 3.28 -15.12 2.46
C ALA A 66 2.30 -16.02 1.66
N GLU A 67 1.35 -16.70 2.33
CA GLU A 67 0.33 -17.54 1.69
C GLU A 67 -0.50 -16.79 0.64
N ALA A 68 -0.65 -15.46 0.76
CA ALA A 68 -1.33 -14.65 -0.24
C ALA A 68 -0.71 -14.85 -1.64
N PHE A 69 0.63 -14.88 -1.74
CA PHE A 69 1.31 -15.08 -3.02
C PHE A 69 1.09 -16.50 -3.58
N TYR A 70 1.11 -17.51 -2.71
CA TYR A 70 0.84 -18.89 -3.11
C TYR A 70 -0.56 -19.03 -3.70
N LEU A 71 -1.55 -18.42 -3.05
CA LEU A 71 -2.92 -18.42 -3.52
C LEU A 71 -3.06 -17.70 -4.88
N MET A 72 -2.41 -16.54 -5.03
CA MET A 72 -2.39 -15.81 -6.30
C MET A 72 -1.85 -16.68 -7.44
N LYS A 73 -0.70 -17.34 -7.22
CA LYS A 73 -0.10 -18.25 -8.22
C LYS A 73 -1.00 -19.42 -8.57
N GLN A 74 -1.62 -20.08 -7.58
CA GLN A 74 -2.53 -21.20 -7.80
C GLN A 74 -3.77 -20.80 -8.60
N ARG A 75 -4.27 -19.58 -8.38
CA ARG A 75 -5.41 -19.01 -9.11
C ARG A 75 -5.02 -18.41 -10.47
N GLY A 76 -3.74 -18.48 -10.87
CA GLY A 76 -3.26 -17.90 -12.13
C GLY A 76 -3.30 -16.37 -12.15
N ILE A 77 -3.32 -15.72 -10.98
CA ILE A 77 -3.35 -14.26 -10.86
C ILE A 77 -1.96 -13.70 -11.16
N THR A 78 -1.89 -12.87 -12.20
CA THR A 78 -0.68 -12.19 -12.68
C THR A 78 -0.75 -10.66 -12.57
N ASN A 79 -1.95 -10.11 -12.40
CA ASN A 79 -2.19 -8.67 -12.24
C ASN A 79 -2.72 -8.43 -10.82
N VAL A 80 -2.06 -7.55 -10.08
CA VAL A 80 -2.33 -7.31 -8.66
C VAL A 80 -2.54 -5.83 -8.42
N ILE A 81 -3.73 -5.47 -7.94
CA ILE A 81 -4.02 -4.12 -7.44
C ILE A 81 -3.81 -4.14 -5.93
N VAL A 82 -2.93 -3.28 -5.43
CA VAL A 82 -2.67 -3.15 -3.98
C VAL A 82 -3.30 -1.86 -3.48
N MET A 83 -3.92 -1.91 -2.30
CA MET A 83 -4.52 -0.76 -1.60
C MET A 83 -4.53 -1.01 -0.08
N GLY A 84 -4.86 0.01 0.71
CA GLY A 84 -4.89 -0.07 2.18
C GLY A 84 -3.81 0.77 2.85
N VAL A 85 -3.56 0.48 4.14
CA VAL A 85 -2.70 1.31 5.01
C VAL A 85 -1.67 0.47 5.80
N HIS A 86 -0.48 0.96 6.11
CA HIS A 86 0.09 2.22 5.66
C HIS A 86 0.90 2.03 4.37
N THR A 87 0.81 2.95 3.41
CA THR A 87 1.44 2.87 2.08
C THR A 87 2.96 2.69 2.17
N ASN A 88 3.62 3.52 2.98
CA ASN A 88 5.06 3.47 3.23
C ASN A 88 5.53 2.25 4.05
N MET A 89 4.61 1.48 4.64
CA MET A 89 4.92 0.31 5.47
C MET A 89 4.38 -0.97 4.87
N CYS A 90 3.18 -1.39 5.26
CA CYS A 90 2.65 -2.71 4.95
C CYS A 90 2.41 -2.90 3.46
N VAL A 91 1.92 -1.86 2.79
CA VAL A 91 1.62 -1.90 1.35
C VAL A 91 2.90 -2.10 0.53
N LEU A 92 4.02 -1.46 0.92
CA LEU A 92 5.33 -1.69 0.29
C LEU A 92 6.00 -3.00 0.76
N GLY A 93 6.02 -3.24 2.07
CA GLY A 93 6.98 -4.14 2.72
C GLY A 93 6.46 -5.51 3.15
N ARG A 94 5.16 -5.79 3.15
CA ARG A 94 4.69 -7.13 3.53
C ARG A 94 5.13 -8.21 2.50
N PRO A 95 5.11 -9.50 2.87
CA PRO A 95 5.39 -10.62 1.95
C PRO A 95 4.49 -10.69 0.71
N PHE A 96 3.44 -9.87 0.67
CA PHE A 96 2.50 -9.72 -0.42
C PHE A 96 2.31 -8.24 -0.81
N GLY A 97 3.18 -7.37 -0.31
CA GLY A 97 3.23 -5.96 -0.68
C GLY A 97 3.98 -5.74 -2.00
N ILE A 98 3.98 -4.48 -2.44
CA ILE A 98 4.47 -4.05 -3.76
C ILE A 98 5.89 -4.56 -4.03
N ARG A 99 6.84 -4.37 -3.11
CA ARG A 99 8.24 -4.78 -3.32
C ARG A 99 8.34 -6.28 -3.62
N GLN A 100 7.73 -7.10 -2.76
CA GLN A 100 7.77 -8.55 -2.92
C GLN A 100 7.07 -8.99 -4.21
N MET A 101 5.93 -8.39 -4.55
CA MET A 101 5.19 -8.73 -5.78
C MET A 101 5.99 -8.34 -7.04
N THR A 102 6.64 -7.18 -7.05
CA THR A 102 7.54 -6.76 -8.12
C THR A 102 8.70 -7.74 -8.29
N TYR A 103 9.37 -8.15 -7.20
CA TYR A 103 10.45 -9.14 -7.28
C TYR A 103 10.00 -10.51 -7.80
N GLN A 104 8.74 -10.87 -7.57
CA GLN A 104 8.17 -12.11 -8.08
C GLN A 104 7.69 -12.02 -9.54
N GLY A 105 7.79 -10.85 -10.17
CA GLY A 105 7.38 -10.60 -11.56
C GLY A 105 5.87 -10.48 -11.74
N GLN A 106 5.13 -10.04 -10.72
CA GLN A 106 3.71 -9.70 -10.84
C GLN A 106 3.53 -8.34 -11.53
N ASN A 107 2.44 -8.16 -12.28
CA ASN A 107 2.04 -6.84 -12.78
C ASN A 107 1.30 -6.11 -11.66
N VAL A 108 2.03 -5.28 -10.92
CA VAL A 108 1.48 -4.57 -9.74
C VAL A 108 1.02 -3.17 -10.14
N THR A 109 -0.08 -2.70 -9.56
CA THR A 109 -0.46 -1.29 -9.56
C THR A 109 -1.02 -0.88 -8.19
N LEU A 110 -0.79 0.38 -7.80
CA LEU A 110 -1.31 0.93 -6.55
C LEU A 110 -2.59 1.73 -6.80
N MET A 111 -3.65 1.43 -6.05
CA MET A 111 -4.89 2.21 -6.00
C MET A 111 -4.69 3.42 -5.08
N ARG A 112 -4.25 4.55 -5.63
CA ARG A 112 -3.68 5.66 -4.85
C ARG A 112 -4.70 6.47 -4.06
N ASP A 113 -5.98 6.46 -4.42
CA ASP A 113 -7.04 7.15 -3.68
C ASP A 113 -7.68 6.27 -2.60
N MET A 114 -7.28 5.00 -2.47
CA MET A 114 -7.68 4.11 -1.38
C MET A 114 -6.46 3.63 -0.57
N THR A 115 -5.47 4.52 -0.39
CA THR A 115 -4.28 4.26 0.41
C THR A 115 -3.95 5.48 1.26
N ASP A 116 -3.27 5.23 2.38
CA ASP A 116 -2.83 6.28 3.28
C ASP A 116 -1.49 5.91 3.94
N SER A 117 -0.64 6.91 4.20
CA SER A 117 0.73 6.74 4.68
C SER A 117 0.85 7.07 6.15
N MET A 118 1.68 6.34 6.88
CA MET A 118 2.05 6.74 8.24
C MET A 118 3.00 7.94 8.14
N TYR A 119 2.46 9.13 8.35
CA TYR A 119 3.23 10.37 8.35
C TYR A 119 2.73 11.35 9.41
N ASN A 120 3.67 11.90 10.16
CA ASN A 120 3.42 12.95 11.14
C ASN A 120 3.99 14.28 10.62
N PRO A 121 3.16 15.32 10.39
CA PRO A 121 3.61 16.64 9.93
C PRO A 121 4.68 17.31 10.78
N ARG A 122 4.85 16.88 12.04
CA ARG A 122 5.93 17.35 12.92
C ARG A 122 7.31 16.81 12.53
N GLN A 123 7.36 15.83 11.63
CA GLN A 123 8.58 15.22 11.12
C GLN A 123 8.89 15.71 9.70
N PRO A 124 10.16 15.67 9.27
CA PRO A 124 10.53 16.00 7.90
C PRO A 124 9.66 15.25 6.87
N PRO A 125 9.21 15.91 5.80
CA PRO A 125 9.62 17.23 5.33
C PRO A 125 8.81 18.43 5.87
N HIS A 126 8.07 18.27 6.97
CA HIS A 126 7.24 19.30 7.59
C HIS A 126 6.10 19.84 6.71
N VAL A 127 5.46 18.93 5.98
CA VAL A 127 4.29 19.22 5.15
C VAL A 127 3.01 18.69 5.81
N GLY A 128 1.85 19.07 5.29
CA GLY A 128 0.57 18.51 5.76
C GLY A 128 0.51 16.99 5.54
N HIS A 129 -0.31 16.28 6.33
CA HIS A 129 -0.40 14.82 6.26
C HIS A 129 -0.71 14.32 4.84
N PHE A 130 -1.73 14.90 4.19
CA PHE A 130 -2.12 14.54 2.83
C PHE A 130 -1.06 14.87 1.78
N GLU A 131 -0.23 15.90 1.99
CA GLU A 131 0.91 16.19 1.11
C GLU A 131 2.02 15.16 1.31
N GLY A 132 2.26 14.72 2.55
CA GLY A 132 3.14 13.58 2.83
C GLY A 132 2.67 12.29 2.16
N ASN A 133 1.35 12.03 2.15
CA ASN A 133 0.79 10.89 1.43
C ASN A 133 1.03 11.01 -0.09
N ASP A 134 0.82 12.20 -0.67
CA ASP A 134 1.12 12.46 -2.09
C ASP A 134 2.60 12.21 -2.44
N LEU A 135 3.53 12.58 -1.54
CA LEU A 135 4.95 12.32 -1.72
C LEU A 135 5.26 10.81 -1.75
N VAL A 136 4.66 10.03 -0.85
CA VAL A 136 4.82 8.56 -0.84
C VAL A 136 4.22 7.94 -2.10
N ILE A 137 3.05 8.39 -2.54
CA ILE A 137 2.44 7.93 -3.80
C ILE A 137 3.36 8.23 -4.98
N ALA A 138 3.89 9.46 -5.09
CA ALA A 138 4.82 9.84 -6.15
C ALA A 138 6.11 9.03 -6.14
N HIS A 139 6.59 8.64 -4.94
CA HIS A 139 7.72 7.72 -4.80
C HIS A 139 7.40 6.32 -5.34
N VAL A 140 6.22 5.77 -5.03
CA VAL A 140 5.76 4.49 -5.58
C VAL A 140 5.66 4.54 -7.11
N GLU A 141 5.05 5.60 -7.64
CA GLU A 141 4.88 5.81 -9.09
C GLU A 141 6.23 5.84 -9.83
N ARG A 142 7.23 6.47 -9.22
CA ARG A 142 8.56 6.62 -9.83
C ARG A 142 9.41 5.36 -9.78
N HIS A 143 9.29 4.55 -8.72
CA HIS A 143 10.27 3.52 -8.41
C HIS A 143 9.74 2.08 -8.45
N TRP A 144 8.42 1.88 -8.33
CA TRP A 144 7.86 0.55 -8.12
C TRP A 144 6.81 0.14 -9.13
N CYS A 145 5.76 0.94 -9.30
CA CYS A 145 4.64 0.57 -10.16
C CYS A 145 3.77 1.76 -10.54
N PRO A 146 3.03 1.69 -11.66
CA PRO A 146 2.01 2.69 -11.98
C PRO A 146 0.92 2.70 -10.91
N THR A 147 0.18 3.80 -10.85
CA THR A 147 -1.01 3.94 -10.01
C THR A 147 -2.28 4.05 -10.83
N ILE A 148 -3.38 3.70 -10.19
CA ILE A 148 -4.75 3.89 -10.66
C ILE A 148 -5.58 4.52 -9.54
N THR A 149 -6.82 4.89 -9.86
CA THR A 149 -7.81 5.40 -8.90
C THR A 149 -9.07 4.55 -8.91
N SER A 150 -9.85 4.61 -7.84
CA SER A 150 -11.10 3.86 -7.71
C SER A 150 -12.09 4.15 -8.85
N VAL A 151 -12.02 5.35 -9.43
CA VAL A 151 -12.88 5.75 -10.56
C VAL A 151 -12.58 5.03 -11.86
N ASP A 152 -11.41 4.39 -11.99
CA ASP A 152 -11.11 3.54 -13.15
C ASP A 152 -12.06 2.33 -13.21
N PHE A 153 -12.69 1.97 -12.08
CA PHE A 153 -13.74 0.95 -11.99
C PHE A 153 -15.13 1.53 -11.72
N LEU A 154 -15.23 2.54 -10.85
CA LEU A 154 -16.52 3.02 -10.33
C LEU A 154 -17.07 4.24 -11.10
N GLY A 155 -16.24 4.91 -11.91
CA GLY A 155 -16.54 6.23 -12.46
C GLY A 155 -16.62 7.33 -11.38
N GLY A 156 -17.04 8.54 -11.77
CA GLY A 156 -17.22 9.65 -10.83
C GLY A 156 -15.93 10.41 -10.48
N LYS A 157 -15.72 10.69 -9.19
CA LYS A 157 -14.55 11.43 -8.68
C LYS A 157 -13.73 10.54 -7.74
N PRO A 158 -12.39 10.59 -7.77
CA PRO A 158 -11.55 9.84 -6.84
C PRO A 158 -11.94 10.10 -5.39
N PHE A 159 -11.74 9.10 -4.54
CA PHE A 159 -11.94 9.26 -3.11
C PHE A 159 -11.03 10.37 -2.56
N ARG A 160 -11.56 11.11 -1.60
CA ARG A 160 -10.84 12.18 -0.91
C ARG A 160 -11.35 12.26 0.52
N PHE A 161 -10.44 12.33 1.48
CA PHE A 161 -10.79 12.57 2.88
C PHE A 161 -11.50 13.91 3.04
N ALA A 162 -12.47 13.97 3.94
CA ALA A 162 -13.25 15.19 4.17
C ALA A 162 -12.39 16.33 4.71
N GLU A 163 -11.32 15.98 5.41
CA GLU A 163 -10.35 16.87 6.02
C GLU A 163 -9.29 17.40 5.03
N ASP A 164 -9.22 16.86 3.80
CA ASP A 164 -8.29 17.35 2.78
C ASP A 164 -8.92 18.54 2.02
N ASP A 165 -8.62 19.76 2.46
CA ASP A 165 -9.14 21.04 1.93
C ASP A 165 -8.34 21.62 0.75
N ARG A 166 -7.24 20.96 0.36
CA ARG A 166 -6.38 21.38 -0.76
C ARG A 166 -7.15 21.42 -2.09
N ALA A 167 -6.62 22.14 -3.07
CA ALA A 167 -7.17 22.09 -4.43
C ALA A 167 -6.96 20.67 -5.02
N PRO A 168 -7.87 20.18 -5.89
CA PRO A 168 -7.67 18.91 -6.58
C PRO A 168 -6.34 18.94 -7.34
N GLN A 169 -5.47 17.95 -7.10
CA GLN A 169 -4.23 17.79 -7.85
C GLN A 169 -4.58 17.59 -9.32
N ALA A 170 -4.01 18.42 -10.21
CA ALA A 170 -4.17 18.25 -11.65
C ALA A 170 -3.62 16.87 -12.05
N LYS A 171 -4.30 16.17 -12.99
CA LYS A 171 -3.83 14.88 -13.51
C LYS A 171 -2.34 14.97 -13.85
N HIS A 172 -1.49 14.26 -13.12
CA HIS A 172 -0.10 14.10 -13.50
C HIS A 172 -0.13 13.45 -14.89
N LYS A 173 0.25 14.20 -15.93
CA LYS A 173 0.41 13.62 -17.25
C LYS A 173 1.52 12.59 -17.12
N ILE A 174 1.16 11.32 -17.25
CA ILE A 174 2.14 10.25 -17.42
C ILE A 174 2.93 10.63 -18.68
N GLY A 175 4.19 10.99 -18.50
CA GLY A 175 5.10 11.34 -19.58
C GLY A 175 5.29 10.15 -20.52
N GLU A 176 5.45 10.49 -21.81
CA GLU A 176 5.82 9.59 -22.91
C GLU A 176 7.13 8.84 -22.68
#